data_AF-A0A9W9YYW8-F1
#
_entry.id   AF-A0A9W9YYW8-F1
#
_cell.length_a   1.000
_cell.length_b   1.000
_cell.length_c   1.000
_cell.angle_alpha   90.00
_cell.angle_beta   90.00
_cell.angle_gamma   90.00
#
_symmetry.space_group_name_H-M   'P 1'
#
loop_
_entity.id
_entity.type
_entity.pdbx_description
1 polymer ?
#
loop_
_entity_poly.entity_id
_entity_poly.type
_entity_poly.pdbx_seq_one_letter_code
_entity_poly.pdbx_strand_id
1 'polypeptide(L)'
;MDEHDLRVCWRAFDSFLIWREQNLSRNPLGHAVRSIVPHVINLPKLGYLVIGQTGSEEDLNYVRETIKQAKPHVRFGFNSPAFKD
;
A
#
# COMPACT_ATOMS: atom_id res chain seq x y z
N MET A 1 -13.70 -23.73 20.76
CA MET A 1 -13.01 -23.74 19.47
C MET A 1 -13.70 -24.74 18.58
N ASP A 2 -14.66 -24.24 17.82
CA ASP A 2 -15.38 -24.99 16.81
C ASP A 2 -14.76 -24.76 15.42
N GLU A 3 -15.27 -25.48 14.40
CA GLU A 3 -14.84 -25.32 13.00
C GLU A 3 -15.10 -23.89 12.47
N HIS A 4 -16.01 -23.15 13.09
CA HIS A 4 -16.34 -21.77 12.73
C HIS A 4 -15.27 -20.80 13.23
N ASP A 5 -14.73 -21.00 14.44
CA ASP A 5 -13.58 -20.26 14.99
C ASP A 5 -12.34 -20.44 14.09
N LEU A 6 -12.11 -21.66 13.58
CA LEU A 6 -10.99 -21.95 12.69
C LEU A 6 -11.15 -21.29 11.31
N ARG A 7 -12.36 -21.27 10.73
CA ARG A 7 -12.63 -20.55 9.46
C ARG A 7 -12.43 -19.04 9.58
N VAL A 8 -12.81 -18.45 10.72
CA VAL A 8 -12.59 -17.03 11.00
C VAL A 8 -11.09 -16.75 11.16
N CYS A 9 -10.37 -17.61 11.89
CA CYS A 9 -8.91 -17.53 12.01
C CYS A 9 -8.21 -17.68 10.66
N TRP A 10 -8.66 -18.59 9.80
CA TRP A 10 -8.05 -18.82 8.48
C TRP A 10 -8.23 -17.61 7.55
N ARG A 11 -9.42 -17.00 7.52
CA ARG A 11 -9.64 -15.74 6.78
C ARG A 11 -8.79 -14.60 7.32
N ALA A 12 -8.60 -14.53 8.64
CA ALA A 12 -7.68 -13.58 9.25
C ALA A 12 -6.22 -13.88 8.89
N PHE A 13 -5.82 -15.15 8.78
CA PHE A 13 -4.49 -15.61 8.38
C PHE A 13 -4.18 -15.34 6.90
N ASP A 14 -5.11 -15.62 5.99
CA ASP A 14 -4.99 -15.24 4.58
C ASP A 14 -4.85 -13.72 4.42
N SER A 15 -5.55 -12.96 5.28
CA SER A 15 -5.39 -11.50 5.38
C SER A 15 -4.06 -11.08 6.00
N PHE A 16 -3.48 -11.91 6.89
CA PHE A 16 -2.18 -11.71 7.54
C PHE A 16 -1.00 -12.02 6.61
N LEU A 17 -1.21 -12.79 5.54
CA LEU A 17 -0.19 -13.08 4.52
C LEU A 17 -0.06 -11.97 3.45
N ILE A 18 -0.86 -10.91 3.52
CA ILE A 18 -0.83 -9.73 2.62
C ILE A 18 0.14 -8.63 3.11
N TRP A 19 1.08 -8.93 4.00
CA TRP A 19 1.83 -7.88 4.71
C TRP A 19 3.22 -7.64 4.13
N ARG A 20 3.28 -7.09 2.92
CA ARG A 20 4.46 -6.40 2.41
C ARG A 20 4.21 -4.90 2.44
N GLU A 21 5.07 -4.18 3.15
CA GLU A 21 5.17 -2.73 3.10
C GLU A 21 6.13 -2.32 1.98
N GLN A 22 5.77 -1.29 1.23
CA GLN A 22 6.66 -0.60 0.31
C GLN A 22 6.69 0.89 0.65
N ASN A 23 7.87 1.38 1.00
CA ASN A 23 8.08 2.80 1.27
C ASN A 23 8.92 3.41 0.14
N LEU A 24 8.27 4.24 -0.67
CA LEU A 24 8.89 5.03 -1.73
C LEU A 24 8.99 6.51 -1.33
N SER A 25 8.59 6.89 -0.13
CA SER A 25 8.57 8.29 0.29
C SER A 25 9.91 8.99 0.10
N ARG A 26 9.86 10.32 -0.11
CA ARG A 26 11.04 11.18 -0.27
C ARG A 26 11.93 10.85 -1.48
N ASN A 27 11.47 10.01 -2.39
CA ASN A 27 12.10 9.83 -3.70
C ASN A 27 11.47 10.80 -4.69
N PRO A 28 12.17 11.84 -5.19
CA PRO A 28 11.60 12.88 -6.04
C PRO A 28 11.36 12.35 -7.47
N LEU A 29 10.43 11.42 -7.61
CA LEU A 29 10.00 10.83 -8.88
C LEU A 29 9.22 11.84 -9.74
N GLY A 30 8.64 12.88 -9.13
CA GLY A 30 7.78 13.84 -9.81
C GLY A 30 6.61 13.14 -10.48
N HIS A 31 6.30 13.51 -11.72
CA HIS A 31 5.24 12.87 -12.50
C HIS A 31 5.49 11.38 -12.77
N ALA A 32 6.74 10.91 -12.70
CA ALA A 32 7.06 9.50 -12.92
C ALA A 32 6.47 8.59 -11.83
N VAL A 33 6.03 9.11 -10.69
CA VAL A 33 5.34 8.33 -9.65
C VAL A 33 4.10 7.61 -10.20
N ARG A 34 3.43 8.16 -11.23
CA ARG A 34 2.27 7.48 -11.85
C ARG A 34 2.64 6.14 -12.48
N SER A 35 3.89 5.97 -12.92
CA SER A 35 4.36 4.72 -13.56
C SER A 35 4.46 3.55 -12.60
N ILE A 36 4.43 3.78 -11.28
CA ILE A 36 4.48 2.69 -10.27
C ILE A 36 3.15 1.93 -10.17
N VAL A 37 2.04 2.52 -10.61
CA VAL A 37 0.69 1.97 -10.49
C VAL A 37 0.59 0.53 -11.01
N PRO A 38 0.96 0.21 -12.27
CA PRO A 38 0.89 -1.16 -12.77
C PRO A 38 1.78 -2.12 -11.95
N HIS A 39 2.93 -1.65 -11.47
CA HIS A 39 3.81 -2.48 -10.64
C HIS A 39 3.18 -2.80 -9.28
N VAL A 40 2.61 -1.79 -8.61
CA VAL A 40 1.94 -1.95 -7.31
C VAL A 40 0.72 -2.87 -7.41
N ILE A 41 -0.09 -2.70 -8.45
CA ILE A 41 -1.27 -3.55 -8.69
C ILE A 41 -0.84 -5.01 -8.94
N ASN A 42 0.35 -5.25 -9.46
CA ASN A 42 0.87 -6.61 -9.66
C ASN A 42 1.56 -7.22 -8.43
N LEU A 43 1.72 -6.50 -7.31
CA LEU A 43 2.35 -7.05 -6.09
C LEU A 43 1.37 -7.89 -5.24
N PRO A 44 1.41 -9.24 -5.26
CA PRO A 44 0.33 -10.07 -4.72
C PRO A 44 0.13 -9.95 -3.20
N LYS A 45 1.15 -9.51 -2.47
CA LYS A 45 1.15 -9.42 -1.00
C LYS A 45 1.32 -7.99 -0.49
N LEU A 46 1.01 -6.97 -1.30
CA LEU A 46 1.15 -5.58 -0.83
C LEU A 46 -0.03 -5.21 0.06
N GLY A 47 0.27 -4.85 1.30
CA GLY A 47 -0.72 -4.38 2.28
C GLY A 47 -0.59 -2.90 2.60
N TYR A 48 0.60 -2.33 2.45
CA TYR A 48 0.89 -0.96 2.86
C TYR A 48 1.83 -0.25 1.88
N LEU A 49 1.48 0.96 1.47
CA LEU A 49 2.27 1.78 0.54
C LEU A 49 2.49 3.20 1.09
N VAL A 50 3.74 3.66 1.13
CA VAL A 50 4.08 5.03 1.51
C VAL A 50 4.71 5.74 0.31
N ILE A 51 4.06 6.81 -0.18
CA ILE A 51 4.49 7.60 -1.35
C ILE A 51 4.56 9.11 -1.04
N GLY A 52 4.67 9.47 0.24
CA GLY A 52 4.73 10.88 0.63
C GLY A 52 5.96 11.58 0.05
N GLN A 53 5.80 12.79 -0.46
CA GLN A 53 6.89 13.62 -1.01
C GLN A 53 7.60 12.99 -2.23
N THR A 54 6.91 12.15 -3.01
CA THR A 54 7.48 11.57 -4.24
C THR A 54 7.08 12.27 -5.53
N GLY A 55 6.01 13.06 -5.50
CA GLY A 55 5.47 13.79 -6.64
C GLY A 55 4.52 14.89 -6.17
N SER A 56 3.81 15.52 -7.11
CA SER A 56 2.78 16.51 -6.77
C SER A 56 1.59 15.85 -6.07
N GLU A 57 0.81 16.61 -5.30
CA GLU A 57 -0.38 16.06 -4.62
C GLU A 57 -1.40 15.51 -5.62
N GLU A 58 -1.50 16.10 -6.82
CA GLU A 58 -2.32 15.58 -7.92
C GLU A 58 -1.87 14.18 -8.35
N ASP A 59 -0.56 14.00 -8.57
CA ASP A 59 0.00 12.70 -8.94
C ASP A 59 -0.20 11.66 -7.83
N LEU A 60 0.00 12.06 -6.56
CA LEU A 60 -0.19 11.18 -5.41
C LEU A 60 -1.66 10.77 -5.26
N ASN A 61 -2.59 11.69 -5.48
CA ASN A 61 -4.03 11.38 -5.47
C ASN A 61 -4.42 10.45 -6.61
N TYR A 62 -3.92 10.70 -7.83
CA TYR A 62 -4.10 9.76 -8.94
C TYR A 62 -3.62 8.35 -8.58
N VAL A 63 -2.41 8.22 -8.02
CA VAL A 63 -1.85 6.93 -7.60
C VAL A 63 -2.71 6.27 -6.53
N ARG A 64 -3.12 7.02 -5.49
CA ARG A 64 -3.95 6.50 -4.39
C ARG A 64 -5.28 5.97 -4.90
N GLU A 65 -6.00 6.76 -5.69
CA GLU A 65 -7.33 6.38 -6.17
C GLU A 65 -7.26 5.23 -7.16
N THR A 66 -6.29 5.22 -8.08
CA THR A 66 -6.13 4.11 -9.03
C THR A 66 -5.79 2.80 -8.33
N ILE A 67 -4.90 2.83 -7.34
CA ILE A 67 -4.53 1.63 -6.57
C ILE A 67 -5.68 1.19 -5.67
N LYS A 68 -6.43 2.09 -5.02
CA LYS A 68 -7.61 1.71 -4.22
C LYS A 68 -8.68 1.03 -5.07
N GLN A 69 -8.91 1.54 -6.28
CA GLN A 69 -9.87 0.95 -7.22
C GLN A 69 -9.48 -0.48 -7.60
N ALA A 70 -8.18 -0.73 -7.85
CA ALA A 70 -7.69 -2.05 -8.26
C ALA A 70 -7.39 -3.00 -7.08
N LYS A 71 -7.00 -2.46 -5.92
CA LYS A 71 -6.60 -3.17 -4.70
C LYS A 71 -7.13 -2.47 -3.44
N PRO A 72 -8.42 -2.68 -3.09
CA PRO A 72 -9.06 -2.03 -1.96
C PRO A 72 -8.42 -2.34 -0.59
N HIS A 73 -7.66 -3.43 -0.50
CA HIS A 73 -6.98 -3.84 0.74
C HIS A 73 -5.65 -3.10 0.99
N VAL A 74 -5.08 -2.43 -0.03
CA VAL A 74 -3.83 -1.66 0.14
C VAL A 74 -4.13 -0.40 0.93
N ARG A 75 -3.44 -0.24 2.06
CA ARG A 75 -3.50 0.97 2.89
C ARG A 75 -2.35 1.91 2.53
N PHE A 76 -2.56 3.20 2.75
CA PHE A 76 -1.55 4.23 2.51
C PHE A 76 -1.06 4.80 3.83
N GLY A 77 0.25 4.95 3.96
CA GLY A 77 0.87 5.60 5.09
C GLY A 77 1.08 7.10 4.91
N PHE A 78 1.04 7.81 6.04
CA PHE A 78 1.54 9.17 6.13
C PHE A 78 3.04 9.12 6.41
N ASN A 79 3.82 10.05 5.85
CA ASN A 79 5.19 10.25 6.30
C ASN A 79 5.15 10.60 7.79
N SER A 80 5.51 9.66 8.67
CA SER A 80 5.83 10.03 10.03
C SER A 80 7.17 10.75 10.00
N PRO A 81 7.27 12.01 10.46
CA PRO A 81 8.55 12.70 10.61
C PRO A 81 9.45 12.07 11.71
N ALA A 82 9.02 10.99 12.37
CA ALA A 82 9.63 10.45 13.59
C ALA A 82 10.93 9.65 13.43
N PHE A 83 11.40 9.39 12.21
CA PHE A 83 12.72 8.81 11.98
C PHE A 83 13.62 9.82 11.27
N LYS A 84 14.09 10.79 12.05
CA LYS A 84 15.31 11.56 11.78
C LYS A 84 16.26 11.19 12.92
N ASP A 85 17.10 10.18 12.68
CA ASP A 85 18.36 10.06 13.41
C ASP A 85 19.34 11.10 12.86
#